data_AF-A0A2G4JL49-F1
#
_entry.id   AF-A0A2G4JL49-F1
#
_cell.length_a   1.000
_cell.length_b   1.000
_cell.length_c   1.000
_cell.angle_alpha   90.00
_cell.angle_beta   90.00
_cell.angle_gamma   90.00
#
_symmetry.space_group_name_H-M   'P 1'
#
loop_
_entity.id
_entity.type
_entity.pdbx_description
1 polymer ?
#
loop_
_entity_poly.entity_id
_entity_poly.type
_entity_poly.pdbx_seq_one_letter_code
_entity_poly.pdbx_strand_id
1 'polypeptide(L)'
;MKSGGQRMWLLVGLLGVIGAGVTVARAQQIWAGGFGGRTPPRFPTATTFDGSFNFCRVMFRSDRREKQGWATDYPGADINFSVRLAELTKVKVKMANTGTGDGMPDAVVVRLTDQALFQCPFTFMED
;
A
#
# COMPACT_ATOMS: atom_id res chain seq x y z
N MET A 1 -44.71 14.31 24.55
CA MET A 1 -43.26 14.52 24.77
C MET A 1 -42.44 13.21 24.59
N LYS A 2 -42.65 12.44 23.51
CA LYS A 2 -42.00 11.11 23.31
C LYS A 2 -40.95 11.10 22.17
N SER A 3 -40.86 12.15 21.35
CA SER A 3 -40.03 12.14 20.13
C SER A 3 -38.55 12.51 20.34
N GLY A 4 -38.20 13.17 21.45
CA GLY A 4 -36.82 13.59 21.72
C GLY A 4 -35.87 12.43 22.00
N GLY A 5 -36.31 11.44 22.79
CA GLY A 5 -35.52 10.25 23.08
C GLY A 5 -35.29 9.38 21.85
N GLN A 6 -36.31 9.21 21.01
CA GLN A 6 -36.22 8.40 19.79
C GLN A 6 -35.27 9.04 18.75
N ARG A 7 -35.30 10.37 18.61
CA ARG A 7 -34.34 11.10 17.75
C ARG A 7 -32.90 10.98 18.27
N MET A 8 -32.70 11.01 19.58
CA MET A 8 -31.37 10.85 20.18
C MET A 8 -30.79 9.46 19.96
N TRP A 9 -31.59 8.39 20.12
CA TRP A 9 -31.16 7.03 19.84
C TRP A 9 -30.85 6.78 18.35
N LEU A 10 -31.63 7.38 17.45
CA LEU A 10 -31.36 7.33 16.01
C LEU A 10 -30.04 8.02 15.65
N LEU A 11 -29.73 9.18 16.25
CA LEU A 11 -28.48 9.89 16.03
C LEU A 11 -27.26 9.12 16.56
N VAL A 12 -27.39 8.51 17.74
CA VAL A 12 -26.33 7.66 18.32
C VAL A 12 -26.09 6.43 17.45
N GLY A 13 -27.16 5.78 16.97
CA GLY A 13 -27.05 4.67 16.03
C GLY A 13 -26.35 5.06 14.73
N LEU A 14 -26.72 6.21 14.15
CA LEU A 14 -26.12 6.71 12.91
C LEU A 14 -24.62 7.03 13.09
N LEU A 15 -24.25 7.71 14.18
CA LEU A 15 -22.86 8.01 14.51
C LEU A 15 -22.04 6.73 14.76
N GLY A 16 -22.63 5.73 15.39
CA GLY A 16 -22.01 4.41 15.57
C GLY A 16 -21.72 3.71 14.25
N VAL A 17 -22.66 3.71 13.31
CA VAL A 17 -22.47 3.12 11.97
C VAL A 17 -21.42 3.88 11.15
N ILE A 18 -21.43 5.22 11.19
CA ILE A 18 -20.43 6.04 10.49
C ILE A 18 -19.03 5.81 11.10
N GLY A 19 -18.92 5.81 12.43
CA GLY A 19 -17.67 5.55 13.13
C GLY A 19 -17.09 4.17 12.78
N ALA A 20 -17.93 3.13 12.77
CA ALA A 20 -17.52 1.78 12.37
C ALA A 20 -17.14 1.69 10.88
N GLY A 21 -17.85 2.42 10.00
CA GLY A 21 -17.50 2.47 8.57
C GLY A 21 -16.12 3.08 8.32
N VAL A 22 -15.78 4.15 9.04
CA VAL A 22 -14.47 4.81 8.91
C VAL A 22 -13.33 3.91 9.41
N THR A 23 -13.49 3.22 10.53
CA THR A 23 -12.43 2.36 11.07
C THR A 23 -12.15 1.13 10.20
N VAL A 24 -13.20 0.50 9.65
CA VAL A 24 -13.05 -0.63 8.72
C VAL A 24 -12.35 -0.19 7.44
N ALA A 25 -12.73 0.96 6.87
CA ALA A 25 -12.07 1.49 5.67
C ALA A 25 -10.57 1.76 5.90
N ARG A 26 -10.20 2.27 7.08
CA ARG A 26 -8.78 2.48 7.46
C ARG A 26 -8.02 1.17 7.65
N ALA A 27 -8.63 0.17 8.28
CA ALA A 27 -8.00 -1.13 8.45
C ALA A 27 -7.70 -1.81 7.11
N GLN A 28 -8.57 -1.65 6.11
CA GLN A 28 -8.37 -2.21 4.77
C GLN A 28 -7.19 -1.57 4.01
N GLN A 29 -6.76 -0.35 4.34
CA GLN A 29 -5.61 0.30 3.69
C GLN A 29 -4.27 -0.34 4.05
N ILE A 30 -4.14 -0.94 5.23
CA ILE A 30 -2.95 -1.70 5.64
C ILE A 30 -2.84 -3.02 4.85
N TRP A 31 -3.98 -3.58 4.44
CA TRP A 31 -4.06 -4.78 3.60
C TRP A 31 -4.12 -4.43 2.11
N ALA A 32 -3.21 -3.57 1.66
CA ALA A 32 -3.02 -3.30 0.24
C ALA A 32 -2.66 -4.60 -0.49
N GLY A 33 -3.52 -5.01 -1.44
CA GLY A 33 -3.42 -6.28 -2.16
C GLY A 33 -4.69 -7.14 -2.10
N GLY A 34 -5.49 -6.99 -1.02
CA GLY A 34 -6.71 -7.77 -0.82
C GLY A 34 -6.48 -9.29 -0.72
N PHE A 35 -7.45 -10.02 -0.15
CA PHE A 35 -7.46 -11.48 -0.25
C PHE A 35 -7.85 -11.88 -1.68
N GLY A 36 -6.87 -12.27 -2.51
CA GLY A 36 -7.11 -12.95 -3.79
C GLY A 36 -7.20 -12.09 -5.06
N GLY A 37 -6.90 -10.78 -5.01
CA GLY A 37 -6.86 -9.91 -6.18
C GLY A 37 -5.44 -9.70 -6.72
N ARG A 38 -5.25 -9.78 -8.04
CA ARG A 38 -3.99 -9.32 -8.66
C ARG A 38 -3.96 -7.80 -8.71
N THR A 39 -3.14 -7.18 -7.87
CA THR A 39 -2.87 -5.74 -7.94
C THR A 39 -2.01 -5.45 -9.17
N PRO A 40 -2.35 -4.45 -10.01
CA PRO A 40 -1.50 -4.08 -11.14
C PRO A 40 -0.10 -3.61 -10.68
N PRO A 41 0.96 -3.89 -11.45
CA PRO A 41 2.28 -3.33 -11.17
C PRO A 41 2.24 -1.81 -11.28
N ARG A 42 2.82 -1.13 -10.29
CA ARG A 42 3.01 0.32 -10.33
C ARG A 42 4.43 0.67 -10.77
N PHE A 43 4.61 1.01 -12.04
CA PHE A 43 5.90 1.42 -12.56
C PHE A 43 6.26 2.86 -12.14
N PRO A 44 7.56 3.17 -11.98
CA PRO A 44 8.00 4.53 -11.71
C PRO A 44 7.72 5.48 -12.88
N THR A 45 7.49 6.74 -12.54
CA THR A 45 7.43 7.89 -13.44
C THR A 45 8.67 8.78 -13.22
N ALA A 46 8.82 9.81 -14.05
CA ALA A 46 9.91 10.80 -13.94
C ALA A 46 9.98 11.52 -12.57
N THR A 47 8.90 11.50 -11.79
CA THR A 47 8.80 12.19 -10.49
C THR A 47 8.73 11.23 -9.30
N THR A 48 8.93 9.92 -9.53
CA THR A 48 8.82 8.91 -8.47
C THR A 48 9.98 9.00 -7.48
N PHE A 49 11.21 9.17 -7.99
CA PHE A 49 12.41 9.18 -7.17
C PHE A 49 12.79 10.62 -6.79
N ASP A 50 12.84 10.90 -5.49
CA ASP A 50 13.28 12.18 -4.93
C ASP A 50 14.48 12.03 -3.97
N GLY A 51 15.16 10.87 -4.03
CA GLY A 51 16.25 10.49 -3.12
C GLY A 51 15.78 9.85 -1.81
N SER A 52 14.47 9.82 -1.54
CA SER A 52 13.91 9.01 -0.45
C SER A 52 13.93 7.52 -0.82
N PHE A 53 13.79 6.64 0.18
CA PHE A 53 13.70 5.20 -0.03
C PHE A 53 12.38 4.84 -0.70
N ASN A 54 12.47 4.17 -1.86
CA ASN A 54 11.38 3.42 -2.48
C ASN A 54 11.73 1.94 -2.41
N PHE A 55 10.77 1.09 -2.04
CA PHE A 55 10.92 -0.34 -2.26
C PHE A 55 10.77 -0.62 -3.75
N CYS A 56 11.83 -1.12 -4.40
CA CYS A 56 11.78 -1.48 -5.81
C CYS A 56 11.69 -3.00 -5.99
N ARG A 57 10.51 -3.49 -6.35
CA ARG A 57 10.31 -4.90 -6.72
C ARG A 57 10.72 -5.15 -8.16
N VAL A 58 11.52 -6.18 -8.38
CA VAL A 58 11.93 -6.62 -9.71
C VAL A 58 10.87 -7.52 -10.30
N MET A 59 10.25 -7.07 -11.40
CA MET A 59 9.40 -7.89 -12.24
C MET A 59 10.24 -8.71 -13.22
N PHE A 60 9.93 -10.00 -13.30
CA PHE A 60 10.48 -10.92 -14.29
C PHE A 60 9.38 -11.79 -14.89
N ARG A 61 9.71 -12.41 -16.02
CA ARG A 61 8.87 -13.44 -16.63
C ARG A 61 9.35 -14.79 -16.14
N SER A 62 8.47 -15.55 -15.48
CA SER A 62 8.80 -16.92 -15.06
C SER A 62 9.04 -17.81 -16.28
N ASP A 63 10.03 -18.68 -16.18
CA ASP A 63 10.38 -19.71 -17.17
C ASP A 63 9.73 -21.06 -16.88
N ARG A 64 9.06 -21.19 -15.73
CA ARG A 64 8.33 -22.37 -15.27
C ARG A 64 6.93 -22.00 -14.78
N ARG A 65 6.12 -23.02 -14.47
CA ARG A 65 4.74 -22.81 -14.01
C ARG A 65 4.72 -22.59 -12.50
N GLU A 66 4.48 -21.34 -12.09
CA GLU A 66 4.33 -20.91 -10.69
C GLU A 66 2.93 -20.35 -10.44
N LYS A 67 2.54 -20.23 -9.17
CA LYS A 67 1.24 -19.64 -8.79
C LYS A 67 1.20 -18.13 -9.04
N GLN A 68 2.22 -17.39 -8.56
CA GLN A 68 2.23 -15.93 -8.56
C GLN A 68 3.47 -15.31 -9.25
N GLY A 69 4.64 -15.95 -9.25
CA GLY A 69 5.84 -15.40 -9.88
C GLY A 69 6.33 -14.17 -9.10
N TRP A 70 6.93 -13.21 -9.81
CA TRP A 70 7.34 -11.92 -9.24
C TRP A 70 6.29 -11.19 -8.36
N ALA A 71 5.00 -11.52 -8.53
CA ALA A 71 3.87 -10.94 -7.79
C ALA A 71 3.49 -11.72 -6.52
N THR A 72 4.27 -12.71 -6.11
CA THR A 72 4.15 -13.30 -4.76
C THR A 72 4.22 -12.19 -3.73
N ASP A 73 3.30 -12.22 -2.76
CA ASP A 73 3.09 -11.23 -1.69
C ASP A 73 2.97 -9.75 -2.10
N TYR A 74 2.90 -9.43 -3.40
CA TYR A 74 2.78 -8.07 -3.92
C TYR A 74 1.33 -7.55 -3.80
N PRO A 75 1.13 -6.28 -3.39
CA PRO A 75 2.12 -5.31 -2.93
C PRO A 75 2.32 -5.32 -1.40
N GLY A 76 1.64 -6.23 -0.69
CA GLY A 76 1.56 -6.23 0.77
C GLY A 76 2.94 -6.33 1.44
N ALA A 77 3.83 -7.20 0.96
CA ALA A 77 5.18 -7.33 1.48
C ALA A 77 5.99 -6.02 1.32
N ASP A 78 5.95 -5.42 0.13
CA ASP A 78 6.68 -4.20 -0.24
C ASP A 78 6.31 -3.03 0.69
N ILE A 79 5.00 -2.91 0.91
CA ILE A 79 4.37 -1.93 1.78
C ILE A 79 4.75 -2.18 3.23
N ASN A 80 4.55 -3.41 3.72
CA ASN A 80 4.78 -3.75 5.13
C ASN A 80 6.26 -3.58 5.50
N PHE A 81 7.18 -3.98 4.62
CA PHE A 81 8.60 -3.74 4.80
C PHE A 81 8.88 -2.24 4.93
N SER A 82 8.34 -1.43 4.01
CA SER A 82 8.58 0.01 3.99
C SER A 82 8.00 0.72 5.21
N VAL A 83 6.84 0.29 5.71
CA VAL A 83 6.28 0.76 6.98
C VAL A 83 7.22 0.45 8.14
N ARG A 84 7.65 -0.81 8.30
CA ARG A 84 8.56 -1.19 9.39
C ARG A 84 9.92 -0.51 9.28
N LEU A 85 10.42 -0.29 8.06
CA LEU A 85 11.63 0.48 7.83
C LEU A 85 11.48 1.92 8.35
N ALA A 86 10.35 2.57 8.07
CA ALA A 86 10.07 3.93 8.55
C ALA A 86 9.88 3.99 10.07
N GLU A 87 9.23 2.99 10.68
CA GLU A 87 8.97 2.93 12.12
C GLU A 87 10.23 2.61 12.95
N LEU A 88 11.08 1.70 12.45
CA LEU A 88 12.20 1.14 13.21
C LEU A 88 13.54 1.81 12.91
N THR A 89 13.60 2.73 11.93
CA THR A 89 14.85 3.41 11.53
C THR A 89 14.65 4.91 11.33
N LYS A 90 15.70 5.62 10.90
CA LYS A 90 15.63 7.03 10.45
C LYS A 90 15.62 7.18 8.93
N VAL A 91 15.50 6.08 8.18
CA VAL A 91 15.42 6.12 6.72
C VAL A 91 14.17 6.88 6.30
N LYS A 92 14.34 7.88 5.43
CA LYS A 92 13.21 8.62 4.85
C LYS A 92 12.57 7.76 3.77
N VAL A 93 11.39 7.20 4.06
CA VAL A 93 10.60 6.42 3.10
C VAL A 93 9.71 7.35 2.27
N LYS A 94 9.70 7.15 0.96
CA LYS A 94 8.82 7.87 0.04
C LYS A 94 7.38 7.45 0.29
N MET A 95 6.50 8.42 0.52
CA MET A 95 5.06 8.17 0.69
C MET A 95 4.30 8.66 -0.54
N ALA A 96 3.39 7.83 -1.04
CA ALA A 96 2.41 8.16 -2.05
C ALA A 96 1.29 9.01 -1.45
N ASN A 97 0.83 10.00 -2.22
CA ASN A 97 -0.34 10.77 -1.85
C ASN A 97 -1.60 9.96 -2.22
N THR A 98 -2.26 9.42 -1.21
CA THR A 98 -3.46 8.57 -1.37
C THR A 98 -4.77 9.37 -1.27
N GLY A 99 -4.72 10.69 -1.05
CA GLY A 99 -5.89 11.54 -0.84
C GLY A 99 -6.61 11.33 0.51
N THR A 100 -6.28 10.26 1.24
CA THR A 100 -6.63 10.03 2.64
C THR A 100 -5.42 10.42 3.48
N GLY A 101 -5.58 11.25 4.53
CA GLY A 101 -4.49 11.98 5.19
C GLY A 101 -3.26 11.21 5.70
N ASP A 102 -3.24 9.88 5.65
CA ASP A 102 -2.06 9.05 5.91
C ASP A 102 -1.50 8.52 4.58
N GLY A 103 -0.31 8.99 4.21
CA GLY A 103 0.37 8.54 2.99
C GLY A 103 0.83 7.09 3.11
N MET A 104 0.75 6.34 2.01
CA MET A 104 1.19 4.93 1.94
C MET A 104 2.60 4.86 1.36
N PRO A 105 3.49 3.93 1.76
CA PRO A 105 4.79 3.82 1.11
C PRO A 105 4.67 3.66 -0.41
N ASP A 106 5.44 4.44 -1.15
CA ASP A 106 5.41 4.49 -2.61
C ASP A 106 6.27 3.37 -3.22
N ALA A 107 5.93 2.11 -2.94
CA ALA A 107 6.59 0.95 -3.53
C ALA A 107 6.41 0.93 -5.06
N VAL A 108 7.47 0.65 -5.82
CA VAL A 108 7.47 0.56 -7.28
C VAL A 108 7.79 -0.84 -7.76
N VAL A 109 7.32 -1.16 -8.96
CA VAL A 109 7.79 -2.28 -9.76
C VAL A 109 8.74 -1.77 -10.84
N VAL A 110 9.88 -2.41 -11.01
CA VAL A 110 10.87 -2.15 -12.05
C VAL A 110 11.24 -3.45 -12.77
N ARG A 111 11.75 -3.36 -14.00
CA ARG A 111 12.38 -4.49 -14.68
C ARG A 111 13.89 -4.33 -14.66
N LEU A 112 14.61 -5.44 -14.81
CA LEU A 112 16.08 -5.43 -14.91
C LEU A 112 16.61 -4.64 -16.12
N THR A 113 15.78 -4.38 -17.13
CA THR A 113 16.12 -3.59 -18.33
C THR A 113 15.71 -2.12 -18.22
N ASP A 114 15.00 -1.73 -17.15
CA ASP A 114 14.54 -0.35 -17.01
C ASP A 114 15.68 0.54 -16.50
N GLN A 115 15.88 1.70 -17.12
CA GLN A 115 16.85 2.69 -16.64
C GLN A 115 16.54 3.20 -15.22
N ALA A 116 15.26 3.16 -14.82
CA ALA A 116 14.81 3.50 -13.48
C ALA A 116 15.44 2.62 -12.38
N LEU A 117 15.93 1.42 -12.72
CA LEU A 117 16.60 0.52 -11.79
C LEU A 117 17.78 1.20 -11.08
N PHE A 118 18.52 2.07 -11.79
CA PHE A 118 19.68 2.78 -11.23
C PHE A 118 19.32 3.89 -10.24
N GLN A 119 18.03 4.20 -10.06
CA GLN A 119 17.53 5.15 -9.06
C GLN A 119 17.02 4.43 -7.80
N CYS A 120 16.99 3.10 -7.80
CA CYS A 120 16.55 2.30 -6.66
C CYS A 120 17.70 2.08 -5.66
N PRO A 121 17.61 2.59 -4.42
CA PRO A 121 18.63 2.30 -3.39
C PRO A 121 18.57 0.86 -2.89
N PHE A 122 17.46 0.17 -3.15
CA PHE A 122 17.21 -1.21 -2.76
C PHE A 122 16.32 -1.87 -3.80
N THR A 123 16.66 -3.08 -4.20
CA THR A 123 15.86 -3.93 -5.09
C THR A 123 15.56 -5.26 -4.45
N PHE A 124 14.34 -5.75 -4.63
CA PHE A 124 13.90 -7.03 -4.12
C PHE A 124 13.30 -7.89 -5.24
N MET A 125 13.57 -9.19 -5.21
CA MET A 125 13.13 -10.15 -6.22
C MET A 125 12.78 -11.46 -5.53
N GLU A 126 11.60 -12.00 -5.82
CA GLU A 126 11.08 -13.27 -5.29
C GLU A 126 10.16 -13.97 -6.32
N ASP A 127 9.89 -15.27 -6.12
CA ASP A 127 9.20 -16.24 -6.99
C ASP A 127 7.72 -16.45 -6.61
#